data_AF-A0A0G0JSX9-F1
#
_entry.id   AF-A0A0G0JSX9-F1
#
_cell.length_a   1.000
_cell.length_b   1.000
_cell.length_c   1.000
_cell.angle_alpha   90.00
_cell.angle_beta   90.00
_cell.angle_gamma   90.00
#
_symmetry.space_group_name_H-M   'P 1'
#
loop_
_entity.id
_entity.type
_entity.pdbx_description
1 polymer ?
#
loop_
_entity_poly.entity_id
_entity_poly.type
_entity_poly.pdbx_seq_one_letter_code
_entity_poly.pdbx_strand_id
1 'polypeptide(L)' 'MKRNFPIDIIWLDEAKKVIYIKKDAQPVSLGLQRGEPDLYLETYGPRAASKYVLEVVSGFSDKNNLKEGDRVEFMY' A
#
# COMPACT_ATOMS: atom_id res chain seq x y z
N MET A 1 -2.34 -15.72 -0.48
CA MET A 1 -1.61 -15.41 0.78
C MET A 1 -2.52 -14.54 1.65
N LYS A 2 -2.82 -14.94 2.88
CA LYS A 2 -3.48 -14.07 3.87
C LYS A 2 -2.41 -13.23 4.56
N ARG A 3 -2.47 -11.90 4.47
CA ARG A 3 -1.63 -11.01 5.28
C ARG A 3 -2.26 -10.83 6.64
N ASN A 4 -1.47 -11.03 7.71
CA ASN A 4 -1.92 -10.91 9.11
C ASN A 4 -1.30 -9.70 9.83
N PHE A 5 -0.65 -8.79 9.10
CA PHE A 5 -0.02 -7.59 9.65
C PHE A 5 -0.32 -6.37 8.76
N PRO A 6 -0.38 -5.16 9.35
CA PRO A 6 -0.57 -3.93 8.58
C PRO A 6 0.61 -3.64 7.65
N ILE A 7 0.31 -3.06 6.49
CA ILE A 7 1.30 -2.72 5.47
C ILE A 7 1.19 -1.26 5.05
N ASP A 8 2.29 -0.68 4.58
CA ASP A 8 2.20 0.48 3.71
C ASP A 8 2.17 0.00 2.26
N ILE A 9 1.28 0.58 1.45
CA ILE A 9 1.16 0.32 0.02
C ILE A 9 1.57 1.58 -0.73
N ILE A 10 2.59 1.47 -1.58
CA ILE A 10 3.21 2.59 -2.29
C ILE A 10 3.02 2.36 -3.79
N TRP A 11 2.30 3.25 -4.46
CA TRP A 11 2.11 3.21 -5.91
C TRP A 11 3.12 4.10 -6.62
N LEU A 12 3.68 3.58 -7.71
CA LEU A 12 4.61 4.30 -8.57
C LEU A 12 4.06 4.45 -9.98
N ASP A 13 4.34 5.57 -10.62
CA ASP A 13 4.11 5.76 -12.05
C ASP A 13 5.17 5.02 -12.90
N GLU A 14 5.07 5.16 -14.22
CA GLU A 14 6.03 4.56 -15.16
C GLU A 14 7.46 5.08 -14.99
N ALA A 15 7.62 6.32 -14.54
CA ALA A 15 8.92 6.92 -14.23
C ALA A 15 9.44 6.53 -12.84
N LYS A 16 8.77 5.61 -12.15
CA LYS A 16 9.06 5.17 -10.77
C LYS A 16 8.97 6.30 -9.74
N LYS A 17 8.16 7.33 -10.01
CA LYS A 17 7.83 8.38 -9.05
C LYS A 17 6.72 7.88 -8.14
N VAL A 18 6.83 8.13 -6.84
CA VAL A 18 5.76 7.87 -5.87
C VAL A 18 4.59 8.78 -6.16
N ILE A 19 3.43 8.20 -6.46
CA ILE A 19 2.21 8.94 -6.78
C ILE A 19 1.10 8.76 -5.75
N TYR A 20 1.21 7.77 -4.87
CA TYR A 20 0.29 7.58 -3.76
C TYR A 20 0.89 6.66 -2.71
N ILE A 21 0.61 6.95 -1.44
CA ILE A 21 0.99 6.10 -0.30
C ILE A 21 -0.24 5.87 0.57
N LYS A 22 -0.71 4.63 0.66
CA LYS A 22 -1.64 4.20 1.72
C LYS A 22 -0.80 3.65 2.87
N LYS A 23 -0.71 4.42 3.95
CA LYS A 23 -0.07 3.96 5.20
C LYS A 23 -1.04 3.09 6.00
N ASP A 24 -0.49 2.15 6.75
CA ASP A 24 -1.21 1.33 7.73
C ASP A 24 -2.49 0.65 7.18
N ALA A 25 -2.41 0.08 5.97
CA ALA A 25 -3.47 -0.71 5.40
C ALA A 25 -3.68 -1.98 6.23
N GLN A 26 -4.85 -2.10 6.84
CA GLN A 26 -5.19 -3.18 7.75
C GLN A 26 -5.53 -4.47 7.00
N PRO A 27 -5.11 -5.65 7.50
CA PRO A 27 -5.60 -6.94 7.04
C PRO A 27 -7.12 -7.05 7.01
N VAL A 28 -7.66 -7.53 5.90
CA VAL A 28 -9.09 -7.89 5.74
C VAL A 28 -9.57 -8.79 6.88
N SER A 29 -8.73 -9.75 7.30
CA SER A 29 -9.04 -10.71 8.37
C SER A 29 -9.35 -10.06 9.73
N LEU A 30 -8.92 -8.81 9.98
CA LEU A 30 -9.20 -8.09 11.22
C LEU A 30 -10.56 -7.37 11.20
N GLY A 31 -11.13 -7.09 10.03
CA GLY A 31 -12.46 -6.49 9.87
C GLY A 31 -13.60 -7.51 9.84
N LEU A 32 -13.29 -8.78 9.58
CA LEU A 32 -14.24 -9.88 9.58
C LEU A 32 -14.49 -10.35 11.02
N GLN A 33 -15.47 -9.76 11.70
CA GLN A 33 -16.18 -10.51 12.74
C GLN A 33 -16.68 -11.82 12.12
N ARG A 34 -16.36 -12.95 12.75
CA ARG A 34 -16.62 -14.30 12.24
C ARG A 34 -18.08 -14.43 11.76
N GLY A 35 -18.30 -14.40 10.45
CA GLY A 35 -19.62 -14.68 9.86
C GLY A 35 -20.19 -13.59 8.95
N GLU A 36 -19.61 -12.39 8.91
CA GLU A 36 -20.03 -11.36 7.95
C GLU A 36 -19.39 -11.61 6.57
N PRO A 37 -20.15 -11.52 5.45
CA PRO A 37 -19.58 -11.70 4.13
C PRO A 37 -18.57 -10.58 3.81
N ASP A 38 -17.69 -10.78 2.83
CA ASP A 38 -16.61 -9.85 2.40
C ASP A 38 -17.11 -8.50 1.82
N LEU A 39 -18.18 -7.92 2.36
CA LEU A 39 -18.95 -6.84 1.77
C LEU A 39 -18.22 -5.49 1.71
N TYR A 40 -17.11 -5.31 2.43
CA TYR A 40 -16.40 -4.04 2.47
C TYR A 40 -14.88 -4.24 2.47
N LEU A 41 -14.35 -4.81 1.38
CA LEU A 41 -12.92 -4.69 1.08
C LEU A 41 -12.64 -3.23 0.68
N GLU A 42 -12.09 -2.45 1.60
CA GLU A 42 -11.66 -1.10 1.28
C GLU A 42 -10.64 -1.17 0.14
N THR A 43 -10.96 -0.50 -0.97
CA THR A 43 -10.09 -0.47 -2.14
C THR A 43 -9.24 0.79 -2.06
N TYR A 44 -7.92 0.60 -2.15
CA TYR A 44 -6.96 1.69 -2.16
C TYR A 44 -6.35 1.83 -3.54
N GLY A 45 -6.09 3.07 -3.95
CA GLY A 45 -5.32 3.31 -5.16
C GLY A 45 -5.27 4.79 -5.54
N PRO A 46 -4.24 5.18 -6.32
CA PRO A 46 -4.18 6.52 -6.90
C PRO A 46 -5.32 6.71 -7.91
N ARG A 47 -5.75 7.97 -8.08
CA ARG A 47 -6.57 8.36 -9.24
C ARG A 47 -5.75 8.41 -10.53
N ALA A 48 -4.43 8.62 -10.41
CA ALA A 48 -3.49 8.64 -11.52
C ALA A 48 -3.07 7.22 -11.93
N ALA A 49 -2.61 7.07 -13.17
CA ALA A 49 -2.12 5.78 -13.67
C ALA A 49 -0.86 5.34 -12.91
N SER A 50 -0.93 4.16 -12.28
CA SER A 50 0.21 3.49 -11.65
C SER A 50 0.72 2.35 -12.53
N LYS A 51 2.04 2.10 -12.52
CA LYS A 51 2.66 0.95 -13.18
C LYS A 51 3.21 -0.08 -12.19
N TYR A 52 3.61 0.36 -10.99
CA TYR A 52 4.20 -0.51 -9.97
C TYR A 52 3.55 -0.29 -8.60
N VAL A 53 3.60 -1.33 -7.77
CA VAL A 53 3.20 -1.28 -6.36
C VAL A 53 4.31 -1.89 -5.52
N LEU A 54 4.72 -1.19 -4.46
CA LEU A 54 5.61 -1.71 -3.42
C LEU A 54 4.80 -1.89 -2.13
N GLU A 55 4.87 -3.09 -1.56
CA GLU A 55 4.22 -3.42 -0.30
C GLU A 55 5.29 -3.69 0.75
N VAL A 56 5.24 -2.93 1.83
CA VAL A 56 6.24 -2.95 2.91
C VAL A 56 5.54 -3.01 4.26
N VAL A 57 6.29 -3.32 5.32
CA VAL A 57 5.73 -3.32 6.69
C VAL A 57 5.22 -1.92 7.05
N SER A 58 4.07 -1.84 7.74
CA SER A 58 3.48 -0.56 8.19
C SER A 58 4.48 0.29 8.97
N GLY A 59 4.46 1.59 8.72
CA GLY A 59 5.37 2.57 9.32
C GLY A 59 6.72 2.69 8.60
N PHE A 60 6.99 1.88 7.56
CA PHE A 60 8.18 2.02 6.73
C PHE A 60 8.27 3.41 6.08
N SER A 61 7.14 3.92 5.58
CA SER A 61 7.12 5.21 4.88
C SER A 61 7.49 6.36 5.81
N ASP A 62 6.97 6.35 7.05
CA ASP A 62 7.28 7.35 8.07
C ASP A 62 8.73 7.24 8.54
N LYS A 63 9.19 6.01 8.83
CA LYS A 63 10.57 5.74 9.26
C LYS A 63 11.61 6.25 8.28
N ASN A 64 11.32 6.20 6.98
CA ASN A 64 12.23 6.63 5.92
C ASN A 64 11.87 8.00 5.32
N ASN A 65 10.89 8.71 5.87
CA ASN A 65 10.40 10.00 5.36
C ASN A 65 10.04 9.97 3.86
N LEU A 66 9.48 8.85 3.40
CA LEU A 66 9.02 8.66 2.03
C LEU A 66 7.73 9.44 1.79
N LYS A 67 7.68 10.21 0.71
CA LYS A 67 6.53 11.05 0.33
C LYS A 67 6.23 10.94 -1.16
N GLU A 68 5.00 11.31 -1.52
CA GLU A 68 4.63 11.53 -2.92
C GLU A 68 5.59 12.53 -3.56
N GLY A 69 6.02 12.23 -4.78
CA GLY A 69 7.05 13.00 -5.47
C GLY A 69 8.45 12.38 -5.42
N ASP A 70 8.76 11.57 -4.41
CA ASP A 70 10.05 10.87 -4.34
C ASP A 70 10.19 9.84 -5.48
N ARG A 71 11.41 9.45 -5.79
CA ARG A 71 11.72 8.51 -6.89
C ARG A 71 12.34 7.24 -6.34
N VAL A 72 11.91 6.10 -6.89
CA VAL A 72 12.43 4.79 -6.55
C VAL A 72 13.34 4.28 -7.68
N GLU A 73 14.43 3.63 -7.30
CA GLU A 73 15.33 2.93 -8.21
C GLU A 73 15.34 1.43 -7.89
N PHE A 74 15.29 0.60 -8.94
CA PHE A 74 15.44 -0.85 -8.80
C PHE A 74 16.87 -1.20 -9.18
N MET A 75 17.68 -1.56 -8.18
CA MET A 75 19.04 -2.04 -8.38
C MET A 75 19.01 -3.57 -8.52
N TYR A 76 19.84 -4.10 -9.42
CA TYR A 76 20.01 -5.53 -9.71
C TYR A 76 21.29 -6.08 -9.09
#